data_AF-M0LRJ6-F1
#
_entry.id   AF-M0LRJ6-F1
#
_cell.length_a   1.000
_cell.length_b   1.000
_cell.length_c   1.000
_cell.angle_alpha   90.00
_cell.angle_beta   90.00
_cell.angle_gamma   90.00
#
_symmetry.space_group_name_H-M   'P 1'
#
loop_
_entity.id
_entity.type
_entity.pdbx_description
1 polymer ?
#
loop_
_entity_poly.entity_id
_entity_poly.type
_entity_poly.pdbx_seq_one_letter_code
_entity_poly.pdbx_strand_id
1 'polypeptide(L)'
;MTGPGIDPTLDAVFAGSHDGNTYALDAETGEEAPRFETHWRIPNSPTIRADRLVFGSDDRTLYAVEKRTGEAVRHVDSDGQVSSTPLVHDGAISVAERAPAPPDPEAEDRDGSEIDTDGGGYKFVAADYRQPHFTCVSGRRTRTPL
;
A
#
# COMPACT_ATOMS: atom_id res chain seq x y z
N MET A 1 12.18 -1.71 -5.35
CA MET A 1 12.43 -3.13 -5.01
C MET A 1 11.67 -3.41 -3.73
N THR A 2 10.80 -4.43 -3.76
CA THR A 2 10.12 -4.93 -2.56
C THR A 2 11.08 -5.80 -1.74
N GLY A 3 11.03 -5.70 -0.42
CA GLY A 3 11.61 -6.69 0.48
C GLY A 3 10.56 -7.74 0.86
N PRO A 4 10.97 -8.96 1.23
CA PRO A 4 10.04 -9.96 1.74
C PRO A 4 9.58 -9.63 3.18
N GLY A 5 8.33 -9.94 3.50
CA GLY A 5 7.83 -10.04 4.87
C GLY A 5 7.86 -11.51 5.32
N ILE A 6 8.30 -11.79 6.55
CA ILE A 6 8.36 -13.15 7.08
C ILE A 6 7.39 -13.29 8.24
N ASP A 7 6.61 -14.37 8.24
CA ASP A 7 5.75 -14.77 9.33
C ASP A 7 6.20 -16.10 9.93
N PRO A 8 6.89 -16.10 11.09
CA PRO A 8 7.34 -17.34 11.72
C PRO A 8 6.20 -18.14 12.36
N THR A 9 4.98 -17.60 12.45
CA THR A 9 3.81 -18.35 12.99
C THR A 9 3.11 -19.18 11.93
N LEU A 10 3.32 -18.83 10.66
CA LEU A 10 2.81 -19.56 9.50
C LEU A 10 3.91 -20.27 8.73
N ASP A 11 5.17 -20.13 9.15
CA ASP A 11 6.36 -20.50 8.38
C ASP A 11 6.24 -20.04 6.92
N ALA A 12 5.88 -18.76 6.73
CA ALA A 12 5.57 -18.21 5.42
C ALA A 12 6.35 -16.94 5.10
N VAL A 13 6.71 -16.78 3.83
CA VAL A 13 7.35 -15.60 3.25
C VAL A 13 6.38 -14.92 2.30
N PHE A 14 6.18 -13.62 2.49
CA PHE A 14 5.28 -12.79 1.70
C PHE A 14 6.03 -11.77 0.87
N ALA A 15 5.59 -11.53 -0.36
CA ALA A 15 6.17 -10.50 -1.23
C ALA A 15 5.10 -9.84 -2.11
N GLY A 16 5.21 -8.54 -2.34
CA GLY A 16 4.48 -7.86 -3.41
C GLY A 16 5.26 -7.90 -4.72
N SER A 17 4.59 -7.89 -5.86
CA SER A 17 5.24 -7.89 -7.17
C SER A 17 4.75 -6.77 -8.08
N HIS A 18 5.60 -6.41 -9.03
CA HIS A 18 5.24 -5.43 -10.07
C HIS A 18 4.24 -5.97 -11.09
N ASP A 19 3.97 -7.29 -11.07
CA ASP A 19 2.89 -7.90 -11.84
C ASP A 19 1.49 -7.66 -11.22
N GLY A 20 1.42 -6.99 -10.07
CA GLY A 20 0.18 -6.69 -9.36
C GLY A 20 -0.31 -7.79 -8.43
N ASN A 21 0.51 -8.81 -8.13
CA ASN A 21 0.15 -9.89 -7.22
C ASN A 21 0.96 -9.86 -5.93
N THR A 22 0.34 -10.33 -4.84
CA THR A 22 1.05 -10.77 -3.65
C THR A 22 1.36 -12.26 -3.74
N TYR A 23 2.56 -12.64 -3.34
CA TYR A 23 2.97 -14.03 -3.20
C TYR A 23 3.08 -14.38 -1.72
N ALA A 24 2.66 -15.58 -1.38
CA ALA A 24 2.84 -16.19 -0.08
C ALA A 24 3.45 -17.58 -0.32
N LEU A 25 4.65 -17.81 0.19
CA LEU A 25 5.39 -19.04 0.00
C LEU A 25 5.62 -19.69 1.36
N ASP A 26 5.42 -20.99 1.45
CA ASP A 26 5.93 -21.77 2.57
C ASP A 26 7.46 -21.66 2.64
N ALA A 27 7.99 -21.33 3.81
CA ALA A 27 9.39 -20.99 4.00
C ALA A 27 10.33 -22.20 3.91
N GLU A 28 9.82 -23.42 4.09
CA GLU A 28 10.59 -24.66 4.02
C GLU A 28 10.56 -25.28 2.62
N THR A 29 9.37 -25.34 2.03
CA THR A 29 9.09 -26.07 0.79
C THR A 29 9.07 -25.16 -0.44
N GLY A 30 8.80 -23.86 -0.26
CA GLY A 30 8.59 -22.91 -1.35
C GLY A 30 7.24 -23.05 -2.04
N GLU A 31 6.31 -23.84 -1.50
CA GLU A 31 4.97 -23.99 -2.06
C GLU A 31 4.18 -22.68 -1.96
N GLU A 32 3.53 -22.29 -3.06
CA GLU A 32 2.75 -21.06 -3.15
C GLU A 32 1.34 -21.26 -2.59
N ALA A 33 0.95 -20.39 -1.65
CA ALA A 33 -0.42 -20.22 -1.17
C ALA A 33 -1.20 -19.23 -2.06
N PRO A 34 -2.53 -19.17 -1.97
CA PRO A 34 -3.34 -18.29 -2.82
C PRO A 34 -2.87 -16.84 -2.84
N ARG A 35 -2.68 -16.31 -4.05
CA ARG A 35 -2.28 -14.92 -4.30
C ARG A 35 -3.47 -13.96 -4.18
N PHE A 36 -3.17 -12.73 -3.81
CA PHE A 36 -4.09 -11.61 -3.95
C PHE A 36 -3.70 -10.76 -5.16
N GLU A 37 -4.66 -10.45 -6.01
CA GLU A 37 -4.48 -9.65 -7.22
C GLU A 37 -4.96 -8.22 -6.99
N THR A 38 -4.13 -7.26 -7.39
CA THR A 38 -4.43 -5.83 -7.39
C THR A 38 -4.55 -5.31 -8.81
N HIS A 39 -5.03 -4.07 -8.97
CA HIS A 39 -5.24 -3.51 -10.30
C HIS A 39 -3.97 -2.94 -10.93
N TRP A 40 -2.88 -2.85 -10.17
CA TRP A 40 -1.61 -2.33 -10.65
C TRP A 40 -0.43 -2.84 -9.81
N ARG A 41 0.79 -2.42 -10.13
CA ARG A 41 2.01 -2.92 -9.48
C ARG A 41 1.99 -2.69 -7.96
N ILE A 42 2.61 -3.62 -7.22
CA ILE A 42 2.88 -3.52 -5.78
C ILE A 42 4.36 -3.17 -5.59
N PRO A 43 4.70 -1.87 -5.40
CA PRO A 43 6.10 -1.43 -5.43
C PRO A 43 6.83 -1.58 -4.08
N ASN A 44 6.06 -1.74 -2.99
CA ASN A 44 6.53 -1.67 -1.61
C ASN A 44 6.57 -3.05 -0.93
N SER A 45 7.37 -3.14 0.14
CA SER A 45 7.41 -4.33 0.99
C SER A 45 6.11 -4.45 1.79
N PRO A 46 5.48 -5.63 1.85
CA PRO A 46 4.31 -5.84 2.69
C PRO A 46 4.69 -5.87 4.18
N THR A 47 3.78 -5.44 5.03
CA THR A 47 3.91 -5.46 6.48
C THR A 47 2.94 -6.45 7.09
N ILE A 48 3.49 -7.37 7.91
CA ILE A 48 2.72 -8.40 8.59
C ILE A 48 2.39 -7.90 9.99
N ARG A 49 1.11 -7.90 10.35
CA ARG A 49 0.66 -7.60 11.71
C ARG A 49 -0.52 -8.47 12.07
N ALA A 50 -0.38 -9.21 13.17
CA ALA A 50 -1.40 -10.16 13.62
C ALA A 50 -1.80 -11.11 12.47
N ASP A 51 -3.07 -11.14 12.07
CA ASP A 51 -3.65 -11.95 11.00
C ASP A 51 -3.76 -11.22 9.65
N ARG A 52 -3.04 -10.10 9.49
CA ARG A 52 -3.12 -9.24 8.29
C ARG A 52 -1.78 -9.07 7.60
N LEU A 53 -1.86 -9.05 6.27
CA LEU A 53 -0.82 -8.56 5.38
C LEU A 53 -1.26 -7.20 4.84
N VAL A 54 -0.45 -6.16 5.08
CA VAL A 54 -0.74 -4.78 4.71
C VAL A 54 0.26 -4.29 3.67
N PHE A 55 -0.22 -3.77 2.55
CA PHE A 55 0.62 -3.30 1.45
C PHE A 55 -0.09 -2.24 0.61
N GLY A 56 0.68 -1.40 -0.05
CA GLY A 56 0.17 -0.40 -0.98
C GLY A 56 0.27 -0.87 -2.43
N SER A 57 -0.61 -0.37 -3.29
CA SER A 57 -0.50 -0.54 -4.74
C SER A 57 -0.44 0.82 -5.42
N ASP A 58 0.19 0.85 -6.59
CA ASP A 58 0.17 2.02 -7.46
C ASP A 58 -1.20 2.23 -8.13
N ASP A 59 -2.19 1.35 -7.90
CA ASP A 59 -3.60 1.61 -8.24
C ASP A 59 -4.27 2.65 -7.32
N ARG A 60 -3.50 3.21 -6.39
CA ARG A 60 -3.92 4.19 -5.36
C ARG A 60 -4.77 3.55 -4.27
N THR A 61 -4.44 2.33 -3.88
CA THR A 61 -5.13 1.62 -2.82
C THR A 61 -4.15 1.09 -1.78
N LEU A 62 -4.49 1.27 -0.50
CA LEU A 62 -3.87 0.57 0.62
C LEU A 62 -4.73 -0.66 0.95
N TYR A 63 -4.13 -1.84 0.87
CA TYR A 63 -4.80 -3.12 1.12
C TYR A 63 -4.43 -3.67 2.50
N ALA A 64 -5.41 -4.31 3.15
CA ALA A 64 -5.21 -5.19 4.28
C ALA A 64 -5.97 -6.50 4.04
N VAL A 65 -5.23 -7.56 3.74
CA VAL A 65 -5.77 -8.88 3.41
C VAL A 65 -5.50 -9.87 4.54
N GLU A 66 -6.31 -10.93 4.64
CA GLU A 66 -6.04 -12.04 5.56
C GLU A 66 -4.83 -12.82 5.03
N LYS A 67 -3.83 -13.03 5.88
CA LYS A 67 -2.52 -13.55 5.46
C LYS A 67 -2.49 -15.05 5.11
N ARG A 68 -3.50 -15.84 5.48
CA ARG A 68 -3.60 -17.28 5.21
C ARG A 68 -4.40 -17.59 3.95
N THR A 69 -5.45 -16.83 3.68
CA THR A 69 -6.39 -17.04 2.57
C THR A 69 -6.14 -16.09 1.42
N GLY A 70 -5.44 -14.98 1.67
CA GLY A 70 -5.27 -13.90 0.70
C GLY A 70 -6.55 -13.11 0.46
N GLU A 71 -7.63 -13.36 1.21
CA GLU A 71 -8.91 -12.70 0.99
C GLU A 71 -8.85 -11.22 1.41
N ALA A 72 -9.43 -10.35 0.57
CA ALA A 72 -9.57 -8.93 0.90
C ALA A 72 -10.44 -8.75 2.13
N VAL A 73 -9.83 -8.30 3.22
CA VAL A 73 -10.60 -7.95 4.41
C VAL A 73 -10.99 -6.48 4.37
N ARG A 74 -10.10 -5.59 3.88
CA ARG A 74 -10.32 -4.14 3.78
C ARG A 74 -9.41 -3.48 2.73
N HIS A 75 -9.84 -2.33 2.24
CA HIS A 75 -9.00 -1.41 1.48
C HIS A 75 -9.32 0.04 1.83
N VAL A 76 -8.40 0.95 1.51
CA VAL A 76 -8.58 2.39 1.63
C VAL A 76 -8.06 3.06 0.37
N ASP A 77 -8.93 3.82 -0.30
CA ASP A 77 -8.55 4.62 -1.46
C ASP A 77 -7.62 5.76 -1.05
N SER A 78 -6.63 6.00 -1.88
CA SER A 78 -5.56 6.98 -1.71
C SER A 78 -5.68 8.02 -2.82
N ASP A 79 -5.22 9.24 -2.57
CA ASP A 79 -5.25 10.30 -3.59
C ASP A 79 -4.14 10.02 -4.63
N GLY A 80 -3.02 9.43 -4.19
CA GLY A 80 -1.86 9.06 -5.00
C GLY A 80 -1.44 7.58 -4.89
N GLN A 81 -0.36 7.24 -5.57
CA GLN A 81 0.25 5.91 -5.58
C GLN A 81 0.86 5.59 -4.21
N VAL A 82 0.48 4.48 -3.59
CA VAL A 82 1.03 4.11 -2.27
C VAL A 82 2.43 3.53 -2.44
N SER A 83 3.44 4.36 -2.24
CA SER A 83 4.82 4.07 -2.65
C SER A 83 5.73 3.61 -1.52
N SER A 84 5.39 3.91 -0.27
CA SER A 84 6.16 3.49 0.90
C SER A 84 5.69 2.15 1.47
N THR A 85 6.60 1.42 2.12
CA THR A 85 6.22 0.31 3.02
C THR A 85 5.32 0.81 4.14
N PRO A 86 4.13 0.21 4.35
CA PRO A 86 3.23 0.59 5.43
C PRO A 86 3.88 0.40 6.80
N LEU A 87 3.73 1.37 7.70
CA LEU A 87 4.12 1.21 9.11
C LEU A 87 2.87 0.98 9.95
N VAL A 88 2.80 -0.16 10.64
CA VAL A 88 1.70 -0.46 11.58
C VAL A 88 2.16 -0.28 13.02
N HIS A 89 1.57 0.68 13.74
CA HIS A 89 1.90 0.97 15.13
C HIS A 89 0.65 1.43 15.90
N ASP A 90 0.42 0.92 17.11
CA ASP A 90 -0.69 1.30 18.00
C ASP A 90 -2.08 1.33 17.34
N GLY A 91 -2.33 0.43 16.40
CA GLY A 91 -3.61 0.39 15.67
C GLY A 91 -3.73 1.52 14.63
N ALA A 92 -2.62 2.06 14.14
CA ALA A 92 -2.57 2.95 13.00
C ALA A 92 -1.64 2.39 11.92
N ILE A 93 -1.97 2.68 10.66
CA ILE A 93 -1.20 2.38 9.47
C ILE A 93 -0.74 3.71 8.85
N SER A 94 0.56 3.92 8.72
CA SER A 94 1.13 5.13 8.11
C SER A 94 1.74 4.79 6.77
N VAL A 95 1.41 5.57 5.73
CA VAL A 95 1.99 5.46 4.38
C VAL A 95 2.26 6.84 3.79
N ALA A 96 3.22 6.90 2.88
CA ALA A 96 3.45 8.04 2.01
C ALA A 96 2.95 7.70 0.59
N GLU A 97 2.15 8.60 0.04
CA GLU A 97 1.66 8.49 -1.33
C GLU A 97 2.46 9.41 -2.23
N ARG A 98 2.68 8.96 -3.47
CA ARG A 98 3.29 9.76 -4.53
C ARG A 98 2.19 10.24 -5.47
N ALA A 99 2.29 11.48 -5.93
CA ALA A 99 1.40 11.97 -6.98
C ALA A 99 1.37 10.97 -8.16
N PRO A 100 0.19 10.71 -8.75
CA PRO A 100 0.11 9.81 -9.89
C PRO A 100 1.06 10.30 -10.98
N ALA A 101 1.77 9.37 -11.62
CA ALA A 101 2.53 9.72 -12.81
C ALA A 101 1.57 10.30 -13.86
N PRO A 102 1.93 11.38 -14.57
CA PRO A 102 1.12 11.86 -15.67
C PRO A 102 0.92 10.72 -16.68
N PRO A 103 -0.21 10.69 -17.39
CA PRO A 103 -0.50 9.65 -18.38
C PRO A 103 0.53 9.62 -19.53
N ASP A 104 1.36 10.65 -19.66
CA ASP A 104 2.43 10.78 -20.64
C ASP A 104 3.66 11.45 -19.98
N PRO A 105 4.86 10.84 -20.04
CA PRO A 105 6.09 11.42 -19.48
C PRO A 105 6.57 12.71 -20.19
N GLU A 106 6.00 13.06 -21.35
CA GLU A 106 6.28 14.31 -22.08
C GLU A 106 5.10 15.31 -22.06
N ALA A 107 3.99 14.99 -21.39
CA ALA A 107 2.88 15.92 -21.28
C ALA A 107 3.19 17.04 -20.28
N GLU A 108 3.54 18.21 -20.80
CA GLU A 108 3.31 19.48 -20.10
C GLU A 108 1.83 19.89 -20.27
N ASP A 109 1.17 20.29 -19.18
CA ASP A 109 -0.24 20.69 -19.21
C ASP A 109 -0.48 21.93 -20.08
N ARG A 110 -1.56 21.91 -20.88
CA ARG A 110 -1.96 22.98 -21.83
C ARG A 110 -2.41 24.31 -21.18
N ASP A 111 -2.27 24.44 -19.87
CA ASP A 111 -2.68 25.59 -19.07
C ASP A 111 -1.51 26.22 -18.29
N GLY A 112 -0.33 25.58 -18.29
CA GLY A 112 0.81 26.08 -17.52
C GLY A 112 0.62 26.07 -15.99
N SER A 113 -0.41 25.37 -15.49
CA SER A 113 -0.47 24.97 -14.09
C SER A 113 0.58 23.86 -13.88
N GLU A 114 1.48 24.04 -12.91
CA GLU A 114 2.38 22.96 -12.49
C GLU A 114 1.52 21.74 -12.14
N ILE A 115 1.81 20.60 -12.75
CA ILE A 115 1.39 19.31 -12.19
C ILE A 115 1.89 19.34 -10.75
N ASP A 116 0.98 19.21 -9.78
CA ASP A 116 1.30 19.06 -8.35
C ASP A 116 2.13 17.78 -8.19
N THR A 117 3.42 17.93 -8.46
CA THR A 117 4.48 16.93 -8.38
C THR A 117 5.11 16.96 -6.99
N ASP A 118 4.64 17.88 -6.13
CA ASP A 118 5.09 18.19 -4.78
C ASP A 118 4.92 17.02 -3.81
N GLY A 119 4.24 15.93 -4.19
CA GLY A 119 4.06 14.79 -3.30
C GLY A 119 3.31 15.19 -2.02
N GLY A 120 2.27 16.03 -2.15
CA GLY A 120 1.56 16.64 -1.03
C GLY A 120 0.67 15.72 -0.17
N GLY A 121 0.68 14.40 -0.37
CA GLY A 121 -0.19 13.46 0.31
C GLY A 121 0.56 12.41 1.12
N TYR A 122 1.00 12.74 2.34
CA TYR A 122 1.18 11.67 3.32
C TYR A 122 -0.17 11.43 3.99
N LYS A 123 -0.66 10.19 3.94
CA LYS A 123 -1.92 9.79 4.54
C LYS A 123 -1.63 8.91 5.74
N PHE A 124 -1.98 9.43 6.92
CA PHE A 124 -2.01 8.64 8.14
C PHE A 124 -3.35 7.93 8.20
N VAL A 125 -3.36 6.63 7.90
CA VAL A 125 -4.56 5.81 8.05
C VAL A 125 -4.55 5.21 9.46
N ALA A 126 -5.07 5.93 10.43
CA ALA A 126 -5.36 5.31 11.72
C ALA A 126 -6.49 4.29 11.55
N ALA A 127 -6.21 3.04 11.87
CA ALA A 127 -7.02 1.89 11.48
C ALA A 127 -6.96 0.91 12.64
N ASP A 128 -7.86 1.09 13.64
CA ASP A 128 -7.96 0.11 14.70
C ASP A 128 -8.43 -1.20 14.06
N TYR A 129 -7.50 -2.13 13.88
CA TYR A 129 -7.75 -3.44 13.30
C TYR A 129 -8.70 -4.31 14.16
N ARG A 130 -9.11 -3.80 15.34
CA ARG A 130 -10.19 -4.35 16.18
C ARG A 130 -11.57 -3.78 15.84
N GLN A 131 -11.67 -2.70 15.06
CA GLN A 131 -12.92 -2.05 14.66
C GLN A 131 -13.32 -2.47 13.23
N PRO A 132 -14.62 -2.46 12.90
CA PRO A 132 -15.09 -2.89 11.58
C PRO A 132 -14.74 -1.92 10.44
N HIS A 133 -14.46 -0.64 10.70
CA HIS A 133 -14.19 0.36 9.65
C HIS A 133 -12.86 1.09 9.90
N PHE A 134 -12.07 1.26 8.83
CA PHE A 134 -10.91 2.14 8.84
C PHE A 134 -11.37 3.57 8.54
N THR A 135 -11.00 4.53 9.39
CA THR A 135 -11.30 5.94 9.16
C THR A 135 -10.03 6.67 8.77
N CYS A 136 -9.99 7.14 7.53
CA CYS A 136 -8.91 7.98 7.03
C CYS A 136 -8.86 9.31 7.79
N VAL A 137 -7.67 9.70 8.27
CA VAL A 137 -7.39 11.06 8.74
C VAL A 137 -6.30 11.65 7.84
N SER A 138 -6.69 12.40 6.81
CA SER A 138 -5.73 13.07 5.93
C SER A 138 -5.33 14.43 6.49
N GLY A 139 -4.05 14.79 6.35
CA GLY A 139 -3.53 16.13 6.65
C GLY A 139 -2.82 16.67 5.43
N ARG A 140 -3.44 17.57 4.66
CA ARG A 140 -2.77 18.29 3.57
C ARG A 140 -1.86 19.37 4.17
N ARG A 141 -0.60 19.44 3.77
CA ARG A 141 0.18 20.69 3.91
C ARG A 141 -0.37 21.68 2.88
N THR A 142 -1.24 22.58 3.28
CA THR A 142 -1.54 23.76 2.47
C THR A 142 -0.29 24.66 2.48
N ARG A 143 0.32 24.92 1.32
CA ARG A 143 1.26 26.03 1.19
C ARG A 143 0.54 27.30 1.66
N THR A 144 1.10 27.98 2.66
CA THR A 144 0.73 29.36 2.94
C THR A 144 1.06 30.16 1.68
N PRO A 145 0.12 30.94 1.10
CA PRO A 145 0.47 31.84 0.01
C PRO A 145 1.51 32.84 0.53
N LEU A 146 2.60 33.01 -0.22
CA LEU A 146 3.59 34.07 0.01
C LEU A 146 2.98 35.44 -0.28
#